data_AF-A0A1I4Z9J4-F1
#
_entry.id   AF-A0A1I4Z9J4-F1
#
_cell.length_a   1.000
_cell.length_b   1.000
_cell.length_c   1.000
_cell.angle_alpha   90.00
_cell.angle_beta   90.00
_cell.angle_gamma   90.00
#
_symmetry.space_group_name_H-M   'P 1'
#
loop_
_entity.id
_entity.type
_entity.pdbx_description
1 polymer ?
#
loop_
_entity_poly.entity_id
_entity_poly.type
_entity_poly.pdbx_seq_one_letter_code
_entity_poly.pdbx_strand_id
1 'polypeptide(L)'
;MPNNLDVAMPQPQLEQPHKAGDVEPFPSGRVTYLAPLPLPSPLPPYGPHIGELNDTYMDFGMGLPQVFSWQVTLGGPFTGAFMLGILCPLFAGFMFFLFGDGWDDAIHAINGMFHEMSGYALGTGFIFLFIGLVVWQNHHNKYFEVIPTRFNRQRREVCFMPEGATEPVFVPWESLSAWVVEAQGMTQYGVHRQYGMGVGFYHEDRLISVEFP
;
A
#
# COMPACT_ATOMS: atom_id res chain seq x y z
N MET A 1 13.19 -13.72 -9.49
CA MET A 1 12.17 -14.36 -10.35
C MET A 1 10.84 -14.18 -9.63
N PRO A 2 9.93 -13.33 -10.09
CA PRO A 2 8.67 -13.15 -9.40
C PRO A 2 7.80 -14.38 -9.69
N ASN A 3 7.34 -15.04 -8.63
CA ASN A 3 6.36 -16.10 -8.71
C ASN A 3 5.04 -15.49 -9.18
N ASN A 4 4.69 -15.73 -10.43
CA ASN A 4 3.33 -15.59 -10.96
C ASN A 4 2.44 -16.64 -10.28
N LEU A 5 2.05 -16.39 -9.03
CA LEU A 5 0.86 -16.98 -8.43
C LEU A 5 -0.28 -15.96 -8.52
N ASP A 6 -0.46 -15.38 -9.70
CA ASP A 6 -1.76 -14.92 -10.14
C ASP A 6 -2.59 -16.19 -10.39
N VAL A 7 -3.10 -16.79 -9.31
CA VAL A 7 -4.30 -17.61 -9.44
C VAL A 7 -5.36 -16.58 -9.84
N ALA A 8 -5.53 -16.40 -11.14
CA ALA A 8 -6.55 -15.54 -11.70
C ALA A 8 -7.86 -15.95 -11.04
N MET A 9 -8.35 -15.11 -10.13
CA MET A 9 -9.63 -15.31 -9.49
C MET A 9 -10.65 -15.41 -10.62
N PRO A 10 -11.60 -16.35 -10.58
CA PRO A 10 -12.60 -16.47 -11.62
C PRO A 10 -13.24 -15.10 -11.83
N GLN A 11 -13.09 -14.53 -13.02
CA GLN A 11 -13.72 -13.26 -13.34
C GLN A 11 -15.24 -13.49 -13.35
N PRO A 12 -16.02 -12.72 -12.57
CA PRO A 12 -17.45 -12.91 -12.51
C PRO A 12 -18.08 -12.66 -13.89
N GLN A 13 -19.08 -13.46 -14.24
CA GLN A 13 -19.80 -13.33 -15.50
C GLN A 13 -20.77 -12.14 -15.43
N LEU A 14 -20.25 -10.93 -15.55
CA LEU A 14 -21.03 -9.68 -15.45
C LEU A 14 -21.92 -9.42 -16.69
N GLU A 15 -21.86 -10.29 -17.72
CA GLU A 15 -22.67 -10.18 -18.95
C GLU A 15 -24.17 -10.35 -18.66
N GLN A 16 -24.49 -11.04 -17.56
CA GLN A 16 -25.85 -11.14 -17.07
C GLN A 16 -26.10 -10.07 -16.00
N PRO A 17 -27.25 -9.39 -16.02
CA PRO A 17 -27.58 -8.39 -15.00
C PRO A 17 -27.80 -9.07 -13.64
N HIS A 18 -26.76 -9.04 -12.81
CA HIS A 18 -26.82 -9.52 -11.42
C HIS A 18 -27.40 -8.45 -10.50
N LYS A 19 -28.08 -8.89 -9.44
CA LYS A 19 -28.62 -8.05 -8.38
C LYS A 19 -27.81 -8.23 -7.11
N ALA A 20 -27.85 -7.22 -6.25
CA ALA A 20 -27.29 -7.32 -4.92
C ALA A 20 -27.93 -8.51 -4.17
N GLY A 21 -27.11 -9.41 -3.65
CA GLY A 21 -27.52 -10.65 -2.99
C GLY A 21 -27.45 -11.90 -3.86
N ASP A 22 -27.21 -11.77 -5.17
CA ASP A 22 -26.99 -12.94 -6.04
C ASP A 22 -25.65 -13.60 -5.69
N VAL A 23 -25.62 -14.94 -5.75
CA VAL A 23 -24.44 -15.75 -5.39
C VAL A 23 -24.15 -16.75 -6.50
N GLU A 24 -22.93 -16.70 -7.02
CA GLU A 24 -22.42 -17.61 -8.05
C GLU A 24 -21.37 -18.55 -7.43
N PRO A 25 -21.67 -19.85 -7.28
CA PRO A 25 -20.72 -20.81 -6.73
C PRO A 25 -19.67 -21.21 -7.78
N PHE A 26 -18.43 -21.40 -7.35
CA PHE A 26 -17.36 -22.03 -8.15
C PHE A 26 -16.65 -23.11 -7.31
N PRO A 27 -15.85 -24.02 -7.92
CA PRO A 27 -15.34 -25.21 -7.24
C PRO A 27 -14.56 -24.95 -5.95
N SER A 28 -13.85 -23.82 -5.87
CA SER A 28 -13.08 -23.41 -4.70
C SER A 28 -13.77 -22.33 -3.86
N GLY A 29 -15.01 -21.92 -4.15
CA GLY A 29 -15.57 -20.74 -3.48
C GLY A 29 -16.91 -20.25 -3.99
N ARG A 30 -17.20 -18.97 -3.74
CA ARG A 30 -18.39 -18.28 -4.24
C ARG A 30 -18.10 -16.83 -4.56
N VAL A 31 -18.79 -16.27 -5.53
CA VAL A 31 -18.87 -14.84 -5.78
C VAL A 31 -20.23 -14.34 -5.29
N THR A 32 -20.26 -13.25 -4.53
CA THR A 32 -21.49 -12.61 -4.05
C THR A 32 -21.57 -11.20 -4.61
N TYR A 33 -22.65 -10.88 -5.31
CA TYR A 33 -22.86 -9.57 -5.91
C TYR A 33 -23.45 -8.59 -4.89
N LEU A 34 -22.94 -7.36 -4.87
CA LEU A 34 -23.28 -6.30 -3.91
C LEU A 34 -23.97 -5.08 -4.54
N ALA A 35 -23.92 -4.94 -5.87
CA ALA A 35 -24.52 -3.84 -6.62
C ALA A 35 -25.29 -4.42 -7.85
N PRO A 36 -26.20 -3.67 -8.51
CA PRO A 36 -26.24 -2.20 -8.64
C PRO A 36 -26.99 -1.42 -7.54
N LEU A 37 -27.86 -2.07 -6.73
CA LEU A 37 -28.51 -1.40 -5.59
C LEU A 37 -27.77 -1.77 -4.30
N PRO A 38 -26.84 -0.94 -3.80
CA PRO A 38 -26.01 -1.29 -2.66
C PRO A 38 -26.86 -1.49 -1.42
N LEU A 39 -26.53 -2.51 -0.63
CA LEU A 39 -27.16 -2.75 0.66
C LEU A 39 -26.83 -1.59 1.61
N PRO A 40 -27.83 -0.95 2.26
CA PRO A 40 -27.57 0.09 3.23
C PRO A 40 -26.80 -0.48 4.41
N SER A 41 -25.54 -0.07 4.55
CA SER A 41 -24.71 -0.40 5.71
C SER A 41 -24.85 0.70 6.76
N PRO A 42 -25.07 0.37 8.06
CA PRO A 42 -25.09 1.35 9.13
C PRO A 42 -23.70 1.83 9.55
N LEU A 43 -22.63 1.25 8.99
CA LEU A 43 -21.26 1.56 9.35
C LEU A 43 -20.67 2.65 8.44
N PRO A 44 -19.89 3.59 8.98
CA PRO A 44 -19.16 4.55 8.17
C PRO A 44 -18.15 3.80 7.28
N PRO A 45 -17.92 4.25 6.04
CA PRO A 45 -16.95 3.62 5.15
C PRO A 45 -15.54 3.84 5.70
N TYR A 46 -14.80 2.75 5.87
CA TYR A 46 -13.43 2.76 6.38
C TYR A 46 -12.61 1.73 5.59
N GLY A 47 -11.43 2.12 5.15
CA GLY A 47 -10.51 1.22 4.45
C GLY A 47 -9.22 1.92 4.02
N PRO A 48 -8.11 1.18 3.90
CA PRO A 48 -6.82 1.74 3.48
C PRO A 48 -6.81 2.22 2.02
N HIS A 49 -7.79 1.80 1.22
CA HIS A 49 -7.96 2.18 -0.19
C HIS A 49 -8.92 3.36 -0.38
N ILE A 50 -9.52 3.88 0.69
CA ILE A 50 -10.34 5.08 0.66
C ILE A 50 -9.40 6.28 0.82
N GLY A 51 -9.37 7.14 -0.19
CA GLY A 51 -8.65 8.40 -0.15
C GLY A 51 -9.49 9.48 0.53
N GLU A 52 -9.90 10.48 -0.25
CA GLU A 52 -10.77 11.55 0.24
C GLU A 52 -12.24 11.10 0.28
N LEU A 53 -12.92 11.39 1.39
CA LEU A 53 -14.32 11.06 1.60
C LEU A 53 -15.08 12.31 2.05
N ASN A 54 -15.92 12.84 1.16
CA ASN A 54 -16.74 14.01 1.41
C ASN A 54 -18.22 13.73 1.10
N ASP A 55 -19.09 14.71 1.35
CA ASP A 55 -20.52 14.62 1.00
C ASP A 55 -20.77 14.59 -0.52
N THR A 56 -19.81 15.10 -1.30
CA THR A 56 -19.89 15.22 -2.77
C THR A 56 -19.36 13.99 -3.49
N TYR A 57 -18.17 13.52 -3.10
CA TYR A 57 -17.47 12.42 -3.77
C TYR A 57 -16.66 11.59 -2.78
N MET A 58 -16.31 10.38 -3.22
CA MET A 58 -15.38 9.48 -2.56
C MET A 58 -14.31 9.06 -3.56
N ASP A 59 -13.05 9.26 -3.21
CA ASP A 59 -11.92 8.78 -4.01
C ASP A 59 -11.50 7.40 -3.50
N PHE A 60 -11.36 6.46 -4.44
CA PHE A 60 -11.06 5.07 -4.16
C PHE A 60 -9.83 4.64 -4.97
N GLY A 61 -9.00 3.78 -4.38
CA GLY A 61 -7.77 3.28 -5.01
C GLY A 61 -6.51 4.11 -4.75
N MET A 62 -6.61 5.26 -4.06
CA MET A 62 -5.46 6.04 -3.62
C MET A 62 -5.33 5.95 -2.11
N GLY A 63 -4.48 5.02 -1.65
CA GLY A 63 -4.09 4.97 -0.25
C GLY A 63 -3.21 6.17 0.11
N LEU A 64 -3.40 6.73 1.31
CA LEU A 64 -2.51 7.77 1.83
C LEU A 64 -1.06 7.27 1.80
N PRO A 65 -0.06 8.14 1.53
CA PRO A 65 1.33 7.76 1.67
C PRO A 65 1.55 7.20 3.07
N GLN A 66 1.90 5.91 3.14
CA GLN A 66 1.98 5.20 4.41
C GLN A 66 3.00 5.92 5.31
N VAL A 67 2.59 6.29 6.52
CA VAL A 67 3.46 6.90 7.54
C VAL A 67 4.76 6.10 7.72
N PHE A 68 4.66 4.77 7.58
CA PHE A 68 5.79 3.85 7.58
C PHE A 68 6.85 4.16 6.51
N SER A 69 6.45 4.55 5.30
CA SER A 69 7.40 4.92 4.23
C SER A 69 8.25 6.11 4.64
N TRP A 70 7.64 7.13 5.26
CA TRP A 70 8.39 8.29 5.77
C TRP A 70 9.28 7.95 6.95
N GLN A 71 8.83 7.06 7.85
CA GLN A 71 9.66 6.56 8.94
C GLN A 71 10.90 5.82 8.43
N VAL A 72 10.78 5.05 7.35
CA VAL A 72 11.94 4.37 6.75
C VAL A 72 12.85 5.36 6.01
N THR A 73 12.30 6.23 5.16
CA THR A 73 13.07 7.17 4.33
C THR A 73 13.84 8.20 5.17
N LEU A 74 13.25 8.73 6.25
CA LEU A 74 13.91 9.72 7.12
C LEU A 74 14.56 9.07 8.34
N GLY A 75 13.82 8.19 9.01
CA GLY A 75 14.26 7.58 10.27
C GLY A 75 15.38 6.57 10.09
N GLY A 76 15.40 5.82 8.98
CA GLY A 76 16.46 4.85 8.69
C GLY A 76 17.85 5.50 8.60
N PRO A 77 18.07 6.47 7.69
CA PRO A 77 19.34 7.18 7.57
C PRO A 77 19.75 7.92 8.85
N PHE A 78 18.79 8.57 9.52
CA PHE A 78 19.07 9.30 10.77
C PHE A 78 19.50 8.36 11.90
N THR A 79 18.80 7.24 12.08
CA THR A 79 19.15 6.23 13.08
C THR A 79 20.50 5.60 12.76
N GLY A 80 20.76 5.27 11.48
CA GLY A 80 22.05 4.72 11.06
C GLY A 80 23.22 5.68 11.33
N ALA A 81 23.06 6.96 10.99
CA ALA A 81 24.07 7.99 11.27
C ALA A 81 24.28 8.20 12.78
N PHE A 82 23.21 8.16 13.58
CA PHE A 82 23.31 8.24 15.04
C PHE A 82 24.06 7.04 15.64
N MET A 83 23.75 5.83 15.17
CA MET A 83 24.42 4.62 15.65
C MET A 83 25.93 4.64 15.36
N LEU A 84 26.31 5.01 14.14
CA LEU A 84 27.73 5.14 13.75
C LEU A 84 28.42 6.31 14.45
N GLY A 85 27.78 7.47 14.51
CA GLY A 85 28.39 8.70 15.00
C GLY A 85 28.43 8.84 16.52
N ILE A 86 27.52 8.19 17.26
CA ILE A 86 27.40 8.36 18.71
C ILE A 86 27.44 7.02 19.44
N LEU A 87 26.65 6.03 19.02
CA LEU A 87 26.60 4.76 19.75
C LEU A 87 27.93 4.00 19.66
N CYS A 88 28.55 3.94 18.48
CA CYS A 88 29.85 3.29 18.32
C CYS A 88 30.95 3.93 19.20
N PRO A 89 31.17 5.27 19.20
CA PRO A 89 32.07 5.94 20.13
C PRO A 89 31.82 5.62 21.60
N LEU A 90 30.55 5.68 22.04
CA LEU A 90 30.18 5.34 23.42
C LEU A 90 30.48 3.88 23.76
N PHE A 91 30.21 2.96 22.82
CA PHE A 91 30.52 1.55 22.98
C PHE A 91 32.02 1.31 23.11
N ALA A 92 32.85 1.99 22.33
CA ALA A 92 34.30 1.88 22.46
C ALA A 92 34.79 2.38 23.82
N GLY A 93 34.31 3.53 24.30
CA GLY A 93 34.63 4.00 25.65
C GLY A 93 34.21 3.00 26.74
N PHE A 94 33.04 2.40 26.59
CA PHE A 94 32.56 1.35 27.51
C PHE A 94 33.45 0.10 27.47
N MET A 95 33.92 -0.32 26.30
CA MET A 95 34.85 -1.45 26.17
C MET A 95 36.17 -1.19 26.91
N PHE A 96 36.74 0.02 26.82
CA PHE A 96 37.94 0.40 27.57
C PHE A 96 37.73 0.31 29.08
N PHE A 97 36.57 0.75 29.58
CA PHE A 97 36.22 0.57 30.99
C PHE A 97 36.15 -0.91 31.41
N LEU A 98 35.60 -1.79 30.55
CA LEU A 98 35.55 -3.24 30.82
C LEU A 98 36.93 -3.90 30.86
N PHE A 99 37.91 -3.36 30.12
CA PHE A 99 39.29 -3.85 30.13
C PHE A 99 40.12 -3.33 31.31
N GLY A 100 39.54 -2.48 32.16
CA GLY A 100 40.17 -1.95 33.38
C GLY A 100 40.98 -0.67 33.16
N ASP A 101 40.81 -0.01 32.02
CA ASP A 101 41.46 1.27 31.74
C ASP A 101 40.83 2.42 32.52
N GLY A 102 41.61 3.48 32.72
CA GLY A 102 41.19 4.65 33.48
C GLY A 102 40.09 5.47 32.80
N TRP A 103 39.44 6.34 33.56
CA TRP A 103 38.42 7.26 33.03
C TRP A 103 38.96 8.17 31.93
N ASP A 104 40.22 8.60 32.05
CA ASP A 104 40.88 9.46 31.06
C ASP A 104 41.10 8.73 29.72
N ASP A 105 41.47 7.44 29.78
CA ASP A 105 41.68 6.61 28.59
C ASP A 105 40.35 6.33 27.86
N ALA A 106 39.27 6.08 28.62
CA ALA A 106 37.94 5.90 28.06
C ALA A 106 37.43 7.17 27.34
N ILE A 107 37.62 8.35 27.93
CA ILE A 107 37.28 9.63 27.29
C ILE A 107 38.13 9.86 26.04
N HIS A 108 39.43 9.53 26.09
CA HIS A 108 40.31 9.67 24.94
C HIS A 108 39.87 8.76 23.78
N ALA A 109 39.50 7.51 24.09
CA ALA A 109 38.95 6.58 23.12
C ALA A 109 37.64 7.08 22.50
N ILE A 110 36.69 7.58 23.29
CA ILE A 110 35.43 8.15 22.79
C ILE A 110 35.70 9.31 21.84
N ASN A 111 36.53 10.27 22.24
CA ASN A 111 36.82 11.44 21.42
C ASN A 111 37.55 11.08 20.12
N GLY A 112 38.52 10.17 20.19
CA GLY A 112 39.24 9.67 19.01
C GLY A 112 38.29 9.00 18.03
N MET A 113 37.45 8.08 18.51
CA MET A 113 36.50 7.38 17.64
C MET A 113 35.39 8.30 17.11
N PHE A 114 34.90 9.24 17.91
CA PHE A 114 33.94 10.24 17.47
C PHE A 114 34.50 11.11 16.34
N HIS A 115 35.74 11.59 16.49
CA HIS A 115 36.35 12.45 15.49
C HIS A 115 36.55 11.73 14.15
N GLU A 116 36.95 10.46 14.18
CA GLU A 116 37.09 9.63 12.99
C GLU A 116 35.74 9.27 12.37
N MET A 117 34.76 8.83 13.17
CA MET A 117 33.49 8.32 12.66
C MET A 117 32.51 9.42 12.26
N SER A 118 32.57 10.61 12.86
CA SER A 118 31.58 11.68 12.61
C SER A 118 31.47 12.06 11.13
N GLY A 119 32.59 12.16 10.41
CA GLY A 119 32.61 12.46 8.98
C GLY A 119 31.96 11.35 8.14
N TYR A 120 32.30 10.09 8.43
CA TYR A 120 31.71 8.94 7.75
C TYR A 120 30.22 8.76 8.08
N ALA A 121 29.82 8.97 9.33
CA ALA A 121 28.43 8.88 9.78
C ALA A 121 27.54 9.91 9.09
N LEU A 122 28.00 11.17 8.99
CA LEU A 122 27.28 12.20 8.25
C LEU A 122 27.25 11.89 6.75
N GLY A 123 28.39 11.53 6.15
CA GLY A 123 28.47 11.23 4.73
C GLY A 123 27.56 10.07 4.31
N THR A 124 27.62 8.96 5.05
CA THR A 124 26.73 7.80 4.82
C THR A 124 25.27 8.17 5.06
N GLY A 125 24.95 8.91 6.14
CA GLY A 125 23.60 9.38 6.42
C GLY A 125 23.01 10.21 5.29
N PHE A 126 23.75 11.16 4.73
CA PHE A 126 23.32 11.96 3.58
C PHE A 126 23.12 11.14 2.31
N ILE A 127 24.01 10.17 2.03
CA ILE A 127 23.88 9.30 0.85
C ILE A 127 22.62 8.43 0.96
N PHE A 128 22.40 7.79 2.10
CA PHE A 128 21.21 6.96 2.32
C PHE A 128 19.92 7.79 2.30
N LEU A 129 19.94 9.00 2.86
CA LEU A 129 18.82 9.95 2.77
C LEU A 129 18.55 10.31 1.30
N PHE A 130 19.59 10.64 0.52
CA PHE A 130 19.44 10.97 -0.89
C PHE A 130 18.83 9.82 -1.69
N ILE A 131 19.32 8.59 -1.50
CA ILE A 131 18.75 7.40 -2.14
C ILE A 131 17.28 7.22 -1.74
N GLY A 132 16.97 7.35 -0.44
CA GLY A 132 15.60 7.25 0.07
C GLY A 132 14.67 8.31 -0.54
N LEU A 133 15.13 9.55 -0.69
CA LEU A 133 14.37 10.63 -1.31
C LEU A 133 14.17 10.40 -2.82
N VAL A 134 15.16 9.86 -3.54
CA VAL A 134 15.01 9.52 -4.97
C VAL A 134 13.99 8.40 -5.15
N VAL A 135 14.04 7.35 -4.32
CA VAL A 135 13.06 6.27 -4.34
C VAL A 135 11.67 6.81 -4.00
N TRP A 136 11.57 7.63 -2.96
CA TRP A 136 10.33 8.28 -2.58
C TRP A 136 9.77 9.14 -3.72
N GLN A 137 10.60 9.97 -4.37
CA GLN A 137 10.18 10.82 -5.48
C GLN A 137 9.68 10.01 -6.67
N ASN A 138 10.38 8.93 -7.04
CA ASN A 138 9.95 8.05 -8.12
C ASN A 138 8.60 7.41 -7.82
N HIS A 139 8.39 7.01 -6.56
CA HIS A 139 7.11 6.46 -6.13
C HIS A 139 6.02 7.53 -6.09
N HIS A 140 6.35 8.74 -5.62
CA HIS A 140 5.46 9.89 -5.60
C HIS A 140 5.00 10.33 -7.00
N ASN A 141 5.90 10.29 -7.98
CA ASN A 141 5.55 10.60 -9.37
C ASN A 141 4.56 9.58 -9.94
N LYS A 142 4.75 8.29 -9.65
CA LYS A 142 3.80 7.23 -10.05
C LYS A 142 2.43 7.43 -9.41
N TYR A 143 2.37 7.94 -8.18
CA TYR A 143 1.10 8.24 -7.53
C TYR A 143 0.30 9.36 -8.22
N PHE A 144 0.96 10.35 -8.82
CA PHE A 144 0.25 11.41 -9.56
C PHE A 144 -0.22 10.98 -10.94
N GLU A 145 0.42 9.97 -11.53
CA GLU A 145 0.03 9.41 -12.82
C GLU A 145 -1.24 8.55 -12.69
N VAL A 146 -1.44 7.91 -11.53
CA VAL A 146 -2.64 7.10 -11.26
C VAL A 146 -3.78 8.00 -10.78
N ILE A 147 -4.73 8.27 -11.68
CA ILE A 147 -5.96 8.99 -11.33
C ILE A 147 -6.88 8.02 -10.58
N PRO A 148 -7.29 8.35 -9.34
CA PRO A 148 -8.10 7.45 -8.52
C PRO A 148 -9.51 7.28 -9.12
N THR A 149 -10.14 6.14 -8.81
CA THR A 149 -11.54 5.94 -9.17
C THR A 149 -12.40 6.81 -8.26
N ARG A 150 -13.07 7.81 -8.85
CA ARG A 150 -13.87 8.78 -8.11
C ARG A 150 -15.35 8.45 -8.21
N PHE A 151 -15.98 8.17 -7.08
CA PHE A 151 -17.41 7.98 -6.97
C PHE A 151 -18.08 9.31 -6.62
N ASN A 152 -18.86 9.87 -7.53
CA ASN A 152 -19.59 11.12 -7.31
C ASN A 152 -21.03 10.84 -6.85
N ARG A 153 -21.35 11.27 -5.61
CA ARG A 153 -22.65 11.04 -4.98
C ARG A 153 -23.76 11.91 -5.57
N GLN A 154 -23.45 13.16 -5.92
CA GLN A 154 -24.44 14.11 -6.43
C GLN A 154 -24.93 13.77 -7.83
N ARG A 155 -24.00 13.33 -8.69
CA ARG A 155 -24.29 12.99 -10.08
C ARG A 155 -24.59 11.51 -10.31
N ARG A 156 -24.42 10.67 -9.29
CA ARG A 156 -24.58 9.19 -9.37
C ARG A 156 -23.74 8.58 -10.50
N GLU A 157 -22.49 9.03 -10.60
CA GLU A 157 -21.52 8.58 -11.60
C GLU A 157 -20.20 8.16 -10.95
N VAL A 158 -19.48 7.26 -11.59
CA VAL A 158 -18.13 6.81 -11.23
C VAL A 158 -17.20 7.15 -12.37
N CYS A 159 -16.08 7.78 -12.05
CA CYS A 159 -15.01 8.08 -12.99
C CYS A 159 -13.97 6.97 -12.92
N PHE A 160 -13.78 6.26 -14.02
CA PHE A 160 -12.71 5.29 -14.21
C PHE A 160 -11.64 5.86 -15.12
N MET A 161 -10.38 5.56 -14.81
CA MET A 161 -9.26 5.76 -15.72
C MET A 161 -8.68 4.38 -16.05
N PRO A 162 -9.16 3.70 -17.11
CA PRO A 162 -8.60 2.43 -17.51
C PRO A 162 -7.12 2.58 -17.90
N GLU A 163 -6.32 1.54 -17.65
CA GLU A 163 -4.89 1.57 -17.97
C GLU A 163 -4.66 1.87 -19.46
N GLY A 164 -3.96 2.97 -19.74
CA GLY A 164 -3.64 3.42 -21.09
C GLY A 164 -4.67 4.36 -21.75
N ALA A 165 -5.79 4.65 -21.09
CA ALA A 165 -6.73 5.66 -21.58
C ALA A 165 -6.24 7.08 -21.26
N THR A 166 -6.34 7.98 -22.25
CA THR A 166 -6.00 9.40 -22.09
C THR A 166 -7.19 10.21 -21.55
N GLU A 167 -8.41 9.67 -21.65
CA GLU A 167 -9.64 10.33 -21.23
C GLU A 167 -10.36 9.50 -20.14
N PRO A 168 -10.93 10.17 -19.12
CA PRO A 168 -11.70 9.49 -18.07
C PRO A 168 -13.05 9.00 -18.60
N VAL A 169 -13.44 7.79 -18.20
CA VAL A 169 -14.73 7.19 -18.52
C VAL A 169 -15.70 7.41 -17.37
N PHE A 170 -16.81 8.08 -17.63
CA PHE A 170 -17.88 8.29 -16.64
C PHE A 170 -18.97 7.25 -16.82
N VAL A 171 -19.29 6.55 -15.73
CA VAL A 171 -20.24 5.43 -15.72
C VAL A 171 -21.30 5.68 -14.66
N PRO A 172 -22.61 5.59 -14.99
CA PRO A 172 -23.66 5.72 -13.99
C PRO A 172 -23.58 4.57 -12.97
N TRP A 173 -23.96 4.85 -11.72
CA TRP A 173 -23.90 3.84 -10.65
C TRP A 173 -24.78 2.62 -10.93
N GLU A 174 -25.85 2.80 -11.72
CA GLU A 174 -26.81 1.74 -12.05
C GLU A 174 -26.24 0.68 -12.99
N SER A 175 -25.21 1.02 -13.78
CA SER A 175 -24.51 0.06 -14.65
C SER A 175 -23.26 -0.55 -13.99
N LEU A 176 -22.94 -0.12 -12.79
CA LEU A 176 -21.77 -0.58 -12.06
C LEU A 176 -22.13 -1.79 -11.21
N SER A 177 -21.33 -2.84 -11.34
CA SER A 177 -21.43 -4.04 -10.52
C SER A 177 -20.29 -4.09 -9.53
N ALA A 178 -20.60 -4.49 -8.30
CA ALA A 178 -19.62 -4.76 -7.26
C ALA A 178 -19.84 -6.19 -6.78
N TRP A 179 -18.77 -6.89 -6.45
CA TRP A 179 -18.82 -8.27 -6.01
C TRP A 179 -17.72 -8.57 -4.99
N VAL A 180 -17.94 -9.63 -4.22
CA VAL A 180 -16.95 -10.20 -3.31
C VAL A 180 -16.75 -11.66 -3.68
N VAL A 181 -15.50 -12.03 -3.89
CA VAL A 181 -15.08 -13.41 -4.14
C VAL A 181 -14.55 -13.99 -2.84
N GLU A 182 -15.16 -15.07 -2.37
CA GLU A 182 -14.63 -15.90 -1.30
C GLU A 182 -14.07 -17.17 -1.95
N ALA A 183 -12.76 -17.39 -1.82
CA ALA A 183 -12.09 -18.61 -2.26
C ALA A 183 -11.51 -19.36 -1.05
N GLN A 184 -11.56 -20.68 -1.07
CA GLN A 184 -11.03 -21.57 -0.05
C GLN A 184 -10.09 -22.58 -0.70
N GLY A 185 -8.81 -22.53 -0.31
CA GLY A 185 -7.78 -23.48 -0.72
C GLY A 185 -7.41 -24.40 0.44
N MET A 186 -7.22 -25.69 0.15
CA MET A 186 -6.56 -26.61 1.10
C MET A 186 -5.05 -26.57 0.86
N THR A 187 -4.31 -26.28 1.93
CA THR A 187 -2.84 -26.38 1.95
C THR A 187 -2.42 -27.48 2.91
N GLN A 188 -1.14 -27.89 2.85
CA GLN A 188 -0.55 -28.84 3.81
C GLN A 188 -0.65 -28.38 5.28
N TYR A 189 -0.89 -27.08 5.52
CA TYR A 189 -1.02 -26.48 6.85
C TYR A 189 -2.48 -26.22 7.27
N GLY A 190 -3.45 -26.65 6.45
CA GLY A 190 -4.88 -26.49 6.72
C GLY A 190 -5.60 -25.69 5.64
N VAL A 191 -6.83 -25.31 5.97
CA VAL A 191 -7.73 -24.57 5.08
C VAL A 191 -7.38 -23.09 5.12
N HIS A 192 -6.99 -22.53 3.97
CA HIS A 192 -6.77 -21.10 3.79
C HIS A 192 -7.96 -20.50 3.05
N ARG A 193 -8.51 -19.39 3.56
CA ARG A 193 -9.58 -18.62 2.90
C ARG A 193 -9.01 -17.30 2.42
N GLN A 194 -9.34 -16.97 1.18
CA GLN A 194 -8.99 -15.72 0.51
C GLN A 194 -10.29 -15.00 0.18
N TYR A 195 -10.31 -13.70 0.44
CA TYR A 195 -11.42 -12.83 0.10
C TYR A 195 -10.88 -11.77 -0.83
N GLY A 196 -11.57 -11.52 -1.93
CA GLY A 196 -11.28 -10.40 -2.83
C GLY A 196 -12.55 -9.61 -3.08
N MET A 197 -12.43 -8.31 -3.27
CA MET A 197 -13.55 -7.47 -3.68
C MET A 197 -13.25 -6.91 -5.07
N GLY A 198 -14.24 -6.82 -5.93
CA GLY A 198 -14.11 -6.20 -7.23
C GLY A 198 -15.24 -5.24 -7.51
N VAL A 199 -14.94 -4.20 -8.27
CA VAL A 199 -15.93 -3.28 -8.83
C VAL A 199 -15.63 -3.09 -10.30
N GLY A 200 -16.65 -3.14 -11.16
CA GLY A 200 -16.44 -3.02 -12.59
C GLY A 200 -17.72 -2.84 -13.38
N PHE A 201 -17.53 -2.64 -14.68
CA PHE A 201 -18.59 -2.47 -15.67
C PHE A 201 -18.11 -3.00 -17.02
N TYR A 202 -19.07 -3.33 -17.90
CA TYR A 202 -18.76 -3.67 -19.29
C TYR A 202 -18.71 -2.41 -20.16
N HIS A 203 -17.64 -2.29 -20.94
CA HIS A 203 -17.48 -1.28 -21.96
C HIS A 203 -16.96 -1.93 -23.25
N GLU A 204 -17.70 -1.84 -24.35
CA GLU A 204 -17.31 -2.40 -25.66
C GLU A 204 -16.86 -3.88 -25.56
N ASP A 205 -17.66 -4.74 -24.92
CA ASP A 205 -17.39 -6.17 -24.68
C ASP A 205 -16.13 -6.49 -23.84
N ARG A 206 -15.52 -5.48 -23.22
CA ARG A 206 -14.41 -5.64 -22.27
C ARG A 206 -14.87 -5.31 -20.85
N LEU A 207 -14.57 -6.21 -19.92
CA LEU A 207 -14.73 -5.93 -18.49
C LEU A 207 -13.62 -4.97 -18.05
N ILE A 208 -14.02 -3.78 -17.58
CA ILE A 208 -13.14 -2.87 -16.88
C ILE A 208 -13.45 -3.04 -15.39
N SER A 209 -12.57 -3.73 -14.69
CA SER A 209 -12.68 -3.98 -13.26
C SER A 209 -11.48 -3.41 -12.52
N VAL A 210 -11.73 -3.03 -11.27
CA VAL A 210 -10.71 -2.79 -10.26
C VAL A 210 -10.92 -3.83 -9.18
N GLU A 211 -9.90 -4.67 -8.99
CA GLU A 211 -9.91 -5.77 -8.01
C GLU A 211 -9.03 -5.43 -6.81
N PHE A 212 -9.45 -5.88 -5.65
CA PHE A 212 -8.85 -5.62 -4.35
C PHE A 212 -8.62 -6.95 -3.64
N PRO A 213 -7.36 -7.29 -3.29
CA PRO A 213 -7.02 -8.45 -2.48
C PRO A 213 -7.29 -8.26 -0.98
#